data_AF-A0A1F1JYS3-F1
#
_entry.id   AF-A0A1F1JYS3-F1
#
_cell.length_a   1.000
_cell.length_b   1.000
_cell.length_c   1.000
_cell.angle_alpha   90.00
_cell.angle_beta   90.00
_cell.angle_gamma   90.00
#
_symmetry.space_group_name_H-M   'P 1'
#
loop_
_entity.id
_entity.type
_entity.pdbx_description
1 polymer ?
#
loop_
_entity_poly.entity_id
_entity_poly.type
_entity_poly.pdbx_seq_one_letter_code
_entity_poly.pdbx_strand_id
1 'polypeptide(L)'
;MQITVTGRRAQVTDRFRRHLDEKLEQLAHIAPEVTSCEVLWSHEPNPRRADGAERIEITCRDKRTVVRAEAAAEREYEALDAALAKVTERLRRLKDRRKVHKGRPKASVAEATAPLEPVGNGESLVEEATRHQREAEMVEAGIDISMLPSDPVVAGLGGDANCPISVRTKVHEAEPMSLDQALAHMELVGHDFYLYVDAETGRPSVVYRRHGWSYGVIHLDTPAEDAASGKAAATDAA
;
A
#
# COMPACT_ATOMS: atom_id res chain seq x y z
N MET A 1 -22.24 8.98 23.92
CA MET A 1 -22.93 8.37 22.76
C MET A 1 -24.16 7.65 23.28
N GLN A 2 -25.34 7.86 22.71
CA GLN A 2 -26.55 7.11 23.11
C GLN A 2 -26.61 5.79 22.33
N ILE A 3 -26.76 4.66 23.04
CA ILE A 3 -26.81 3.32 22.45
C ILE A 3 -28.22 2.76 22.66
N THR A 4 -28.88 2.36 21.57
CA THR A 4 -30.20 1.70 21.61
C THR A 4 -30.09 0.34 20.95
N VAL A 5 -30.43 -0.73 21.67
CA VAL A 5 -30.36 -2.11 21.19
C VAL A 5 -31.77 -2.68 21.09
N THR A 6 -32.16 -3.12 19.90
CA THR A 6 -33.47 -3.72 19.63
C THR A 6 -33.29 -5.12 19.05
N GLY A 7 -33.90 -6.12 19.68
CA GLY A 7 -33.96 -7.49 19.16
C GLY A 7 -35.28 -7.74 18.44
N ARG A 8 -35.23 -8.18 17.18
CA ARG A 8 -36.37 -8.65 16.39
C ARG A 8 -36.29 -10.16 16.27
N ARG A 9 -37.19 -10.87 16.97
CA ARG A 9 -37.19 -12.35 17.05
C ARG A 9 -35.91 -12.95 17.63
N ALA A 10 -35.08 -12.12 18.29
CA ALA A 10 -33.89 -12.51 19.02
C ALA A 10 -33.97 -11.95 20.45
N GLN A 11 -33.51 -12.72 21.43
CA GLN A 11 -33.45 -12.26 22.82
C GLN A 11 -32.09 -11.62 23.10
N VAL A 12 -32.10 -10.34 23.46
CA VAL A 12 -30.90 -9.60 23.81
C VAL A 12 -30.46 -10.00 25.23
N THR A 13 -29.46 -10.87 25.33
CA THR A 13 -28.87 -11.27 26.61
C THR A 13 -27.97 -10.17 27.20
N ASP A 14 -27.76 -10.18 28.51
CA ASP A 14 -26.88 -9.21 29.16
C ASP A 14 -25.41 -9.37 28.76
N ARG A 15 -25.00 -10.60 28.41
CA ARG A 15 -23.67 -10.87 27.85
C ARG A 15 -23.48 -10.15 26.52
N PHE A 16 -24.47 -10.20 25.64
CA PHE A 16 -24.43 -9.52 24.36
C PHE A 16 -24.40 -7.99 24.53
N ARG A 17 -25.15 -7.44 25.50
CA ARG A 17 -25.11 -6.00 25.82
C ARG A 17 -23.72 -5.54 26.26
N ARG A 18 -23.09 -6.24 27.21
CA ARG A 18 -21.73 -5.91 27.66
C ARG A 18 -20.74 -5.93 26.50
N HIS A 19 -20.84 -6.94 25.64
CA HIS A 19 -19.96 -7.05 24.49
C HIS A 19 -20.18 -5.95 23.45
N LEU A 20 -21.43 -5.57 23.22
CA LEU A 20 -21.78 -4.41 22.39
C LEU A 20 -21.17 -3.13 22.94
N ASP A 21 -21.29 -2.89 24.25
CA ASP A 21 -20.79 -1.68 24.89
C ASP A 21 -19.26 -1.59 24.75
N GLU A 22 -18.53 -2.65 25.09
CA GLU A 22 -17.06 -2.74 24.92
C GLU A 22 -16.62 -2.42 23.47
N LYS A 23 -17.34 -2.98 22.48
CA LYS A 23 -17.01 -2.80 21.07
C LYS A 23 -17.40 -1.41 20.54
N LEU A 24 -18.51 -0.85 21.03
CA LEU A 24 -18.96 0.50 20.65
C LEU A 24 -18.10 1.59 21.30
N GLU A 25 -17.46 1.34 22.44
CA GLU A 25 -16.44 2.22 23.00
C GLU A 25 -15.24 2.39 22.05
N GLN A 26 -14.80 1.31 21.39
CA GLN A 26 -13.76 1.39 20.36
C GLN A 26 -14.17 2.27 19.17
N LEU A 27 -15.44 2.20 18.78
CA LEU A 27 -16.00 3.05 17.73
C LEU A 27 -16.02 4.52 18.15
N ALA A 28 -16.37 4.81 19.40
CA ALA A 28 -16.41 6.16 19.96
C ALA A 28 -15.03 6.84 19.97
N HIS A 29 -13.95 6.08 20.16
CA HIS A 29 -12.59 6.63 20.12
C HIS A 29 -12.18 7.12 18.71
N ILE A 30 -12.60 6.41 17.66
CA ILE A 30 -12.24 6.74 16.26
C ILE A 30 -13.09 7.92 15.75
N ALA A 31 -14.38 7.93 16.09
CA ALA A 31 -15.37 8.86 15.58
C ALA A 31 -16.20 9.50 16.73
N PRO A 32 -15.64 10.49 17.45
CA PRO A 32 -16.33 11.16 18.56
C PRO A 32 -17.54 12.01 18.13
N GLU A 33 -17.76 12.19 16.82
CA GLU A 33 -18.87 13.00 16.28
C GLU A 33 -20.22 12.25 16.32
N VAL A 34 -20.21 10.92 16.46
CA VAL A 34 -21.41 10.09 16.47
C VAL A 34 -22.23 10.35 17.74
N THR A 35 -23.48 10.76 17.54
CA THR A 35 -24.38 11.16 18.64
C THR A 35 -25.19 9.97 19.15
N SER A 36 -25.77 9.18 18.24
CA SER A 36 -26.59 8.01 18.56
C SER A 36 -26.27 6.82 17.67
N CYS A 37 -26.24 5.62 18.26
CA CYS A 37 -26.12 4.34 17.57
C CYS A 37 -27.33 3.46 17.88
N GLU A 38 -28.04 3.05 16.83
CA GLU A 38 -29.14 2.09 16.90
C GLU A 38 -28.65 0.76 16.36
N VAL A 39 -28.73 -0.30 17.17
CA VAL A 39 -28.38 -1.67 16.79
C VAL A 39 -29.67 -2.48 16.73
N LEU A 40 -30.00 -2.98 15.54
CA LEU A 40 -31.11 -3.90 15.33
C LEU A 40 -30.55 -5.28 15.07
N TRP A 41 -30.87 -6.23 15.96
CA TRP A 41 -30.52 -7.63 15.79
C TRP A 41 -31.76 -8.42 15.38
N SER A 42 -31.75 -9.02 14.19
CA SER A 42 -32.82 -9.85 13.66
C SER A 42 -32.35 -11.29 13.47
N HIS A 43 -33.05 -12.24 14.08
CA HIS A 43 -32.86 -13.66 13.82
C HIS A 43 -33.91 -14.13 12.80
N GLU A 44 -33.45 -14.68 11.66
CA GLU A 44 -34.33 -15.28 10.66
C GLU A 44 -34.02 -16.79 10.52
N PRO A 45 -34.90 -17.67 11.06
CA PRO A 45 -34.70 -19.11 10.97
C PRO A 45 -35.07 -19.61 9.57
N ASN A 46 -34.16 -19.46 8.61
CA ASN A 46 -34.35 -19.96 7.25
C ASN A 46 -33.33 -21.09 6.94
N PRO A 47 -33.77 -22.35 6.80
CA PRO A 47 -32.88 -23.49 6.51
C PRO A 47 -32.07 -23.37 5.22
N ARG A 48 -32.51 -22.54 4.26
CA ARG A 48 -31.80 -22.30 2.99
C ARG A 48 -30.70 -21.23 3.08
N ARG A 49 -30.62 -20.50 4.19
CA ARG A 49 -29.62 -19.44 4.46
C ARG A 49 -29.06 -19.61 5.87
N ALA A 50 -28.51 -20.79 6.16
CA ALA A 50 -27.86 -21.05 7.44
C ALA A 50 -26.69 -20.08 7.70
N ASP A 51 -25.94 -19.75 6.65
CA ASP A 51 -24.79 -18.83 6.64
C ASP A 51 -25.14 -17.38 7.05
N GLY A 52 -26.44 -17.05 7.17
CA GLY A 52 -26.93 -15.71 7.49
C GLY A 52 -28.15 -15.70 8.40
N ALA A 53 -28.25 -16.68 9.30
CA ALA A 53 -29.35 -16.80 10.26
C ALA A 53 -29.45 -15.57 11.18
N GLU A 54 -28.31 -14.98 11.52
CA GLU A 54 -28.23 -13.76 12.33
C GLU A 54 -27.92 -12.56 11.46
N ARG A 55 -28.81 -11.57 11.45
CA ARG A 55 -28.62 -10.29 10.76
C ARG A 55 -28.55 -9.15 11.78
N ILE A 56 -27.50 -8.36 11.70
CA ILE A 56 -27.32 -7.17 12.54
C ILE A 56 -27.23 -5.95 11.63
N GLU A 57 -28.06 -4.96 11.93
CA GLU A 57 -28.07 -3.66 11.28
C GLU A 57 -27.65 -2.61 12.30
N ILE A 58 -26.57 -1.89 12.01
CA ILE A 58 -26.08 -0.79 12.84
C ILE A 58 -26.35 0.51 12.08
N THR A 59 -27.14 1.40 12.69
CA THR A 59 -27.38 2.75 12.19
C THR A 59 -26.76 3.75 13.14
N CYS A 60 -25.67 4.37 12.71
CA CYS A 60 -25.02 5.47 13.42
C CYS A 60 -25.50 6.80 12.85
N ARG A 61 -25.96 7.69 13.73
CA ARG A 61 -26.27 9.08 13.36
C ARG A 61 -25.16 10.00 13.86
N ASP A 62 -24.59 10.70 12.90
CA ASP A 62 -23.72 11.84 13.13
C ASP A 62 -24.52 13.13 12.88
N LYS A 63 -24.01 14.29 13.31
CA LYS A 63 -24.69 15.59 13.28
C LYS A 63 -25.25 15.96 11.90
N ARG A 64 -24.66 15.47 10.81
CA ARG A 64 -25.05 15.82 9.42
C ARG A 64 -25.26 14.61 8.50
N THR A 65 -24.96 13.40 8.94
CA THR A 65 -24.95 12.22 8.05
C THR A 65 -25.37 10.99 8.83
N VAL A 66 -26.13 10.10 8.17
CA VAL A 66 -26.53 8.81 8.73
C VAL A 66 -25.73 7.72 8.02
N VAL A 67 -25.08 6.87 8.80
CA VAL A 67 -24.34 5.71 8.31
C VAL A 67 -25.06 4.47 8.77
N ARG A 68 -25.52 3.67 7.81
CA ARG A 68 -26.06 2.34 8.06
C ARG A 68 -25.08 1.31 7.56
N ALA A 69 -24.88 0.23 8.30
CA ALA A 69 -24.24 -0.98 7.80
C ALA A 69 -25.03 -2.20 8.24
N GLU A 70 -25.05 -3.20 7.37
CA GLU A 70 -25.70 -4.48 7.62
C GLU A 70 -24.67 -5.58 7.46
N ALA A 71 -24.73 -6.58 8.33
CA ALA A 71 -24.01 -7.82 8.19
C ALA A 71 -24.90 -8.99 8.59
N ALA A 72 -24.68 -10.12 7.93
CA ALA A 72 -25.29 -11.39 8.26
C ALA A 72 -24.19 -12.42 8.47
N ALA A 73 -24.37 -13.31 9.45
CA ALA A 73 -23.46 -14.40 9.74
C ALA A 73 -24.22 -15.59 10.36
N GLU A 74 -23.49 -16.68 10.60
CA GLU A 74 -24.00 -17.89 11.27
C GLU A 74 -24.24 -17.66 12.78
N ARG A 75 -23.46 -16.77 13.41
CA ARG A 75 -23.49 -16.50 14.85
C ARG A 75 -23.64 -15.01 15.15
N GLU A 76 -24.23 -14.69 16.30
CA GLU A 76 -24.51 -13.32 16.74
C GLU A 76 -23.24 -12.46 16.87
N TYR A 77 -22.16 -12.99 17.44
CA TYR A 77 -20.91 -12.27 17.66
C TYR A 77 -20.18 -11.99 16.34
N GLU A 78 -20.22 -12.94 15.40
CA GLU A 78 -19.61 -12.77 14.08
C GLU A 78 -20.35 -11.75 13.24
N ALA A 79 -21.69 -11.77 13.26
CA ALA A 79 -22.51 -10.77 12.58
C ALA A 79 -22.22 -9.36 13.16
N LEU A 80 -22.00 -9.27 14.47
CA LEU A 80 -21.70 -8.01 15.13
C LEU A 80 -20.34 -7.47 14.71
N ASP A 81 -19.28 -8.28 14.79
CA ASP A 81 -17.93 -7.88 14.41
C ASP A 81 -17.86 -7.50 12.92
N ALA A 82 -18.54 -8.25 12.05
CA ALA A 82 -18.64 -7.92 10.63
C ALA A 82 -19.39 -6.60 10.37
N ALA A 83 -20.47 -6.33 11.12
CA ALA A 83 -21.20 -5.06 11.02
C ALA A 83 -20.34 -3.89 11.52
N LEU A 84 -19.66 -4.05 12.65
CA LEU A 84 -18.77 -3.04 13.23
C LEU A 84 -17.60 -2.70 12.31
N ALA A 85 -16.97 -3.69 11.68
CA ALA A 85 -15.90 -3.46 10.72
C ALA A 85 -16.39 -2.56 9.57
N LYS A 86 -17.56 -2.87 8.99
CA LYS A 86 -18.17 -2.06 7.91
C LYS A 86 -18.52 -0.64 8.36
N VAL A 87 -19.08 -0.46 9.55
CA VAL A 87 -19.40 0.89 10.09
C VAL A 87 -18.12 1.68 10.32
N THR A 88 -17.12 1.07 10.94
CA THR A 88 -15.85 1.74 11.27
C THR A 88 -15.15 2.23 10.02
N GLU A 89 -15.08 1.40 8.98
CA GLU A 89 -14.50 1.78 7.69
C GLU A 89 -15.27 2.95 7.03
N ARG A 90 -16.62 2.88 7.04
CA ARG A 90 -17.46 3.96 6.49
C ARG A 90 -17.29 5.28 7.25
N LEU A 91 -17.21 5.24 8.58
CA LEU A 91 -16.95 6.43 9.40
C LEU A 91 -15.56 7.00 9.18
N ARG A 92 -14.52 6.15 9.04
CA ARG A 92 -13.17 6.59 8.67
C ARG A 92 -13.16 7.29 7.31
N ARG A 93 -13.75 6.68 6.29
CA ARG A 93 -13.87 7.30 4.94
C ARG A 93 -14.60 8.64 4.96
N LEU A 94 -15.65 8.77 5.78
CA LEU A 94 -16.36 10.05 5.92
C LEU A 94 -15.51 11.11 6.64
N LYS A 95 -14.80 10.73 7.70
CA LYS A 95 -13.88 11.61 8.41
C LYS A 95 -12.75 12.08 7.49
N ASP A 96 -12.16 11.17 6.72
CA ASP A 96 -11.11 11.50 5.75
C ASP A 96 -11.64 12.44 4.68
N ARG A 97 -12.83 12.18 4.12
CA ARG A 97 -13.46 13.06 3.12
C ARG A 97 -13.78 14.46 3.67
N ARG A 98 -14.05 14.60 4.98
CA ARG A 98 -14.22 15.90 5.64
C ARG A 98 -12.89 16.59 5.94
N LYS A 99 -11.87 15.81 6.30
CA LYS A 99 -10.50 16.29 6.56
C LYS A 99 -9.81 16.75 5.27
N VAL A 100 -10.27 16.32 4.10
CA VAL A 100 -9.92 16.98 2.83
C VAL A 100 -10.48 18.41 2.87
N HIS A 101 -9.72 19.29 3.51
CA HIS A 101 -9.89 20.71 3.42
C HIS A 101 -9.83 21.06 1.93
N LYS A 102 -10.79 21.88 1.47
CA LYS A 102 -10.62 22.72 0.28
C LYS A 102 -9.35 23.55 0.50
N GLY A 103 -8.20 22.98 0.21
CA GLY A 103 -6.91 23.45 0.70
C GLY A 103 -5.92 23.30 -0.43
N ARG A 104 -5.84 24.38 -1.20
CA ARG A 104 -4.95 24.63 -2.35
C ARG A 104 -5.35 23.84 -3.62
N PRO A 105 -5.72 24.52 -4.73
CA PRO A 105 -5.65 23.86 -6.02
C PRO A 105 -4.22 23.33 -6.14
N LYS A 106 -4.07 22.02 -6.37
CA LYS A 106 -2.77 21.49 -6.74
C LYS A 106 -2.41 22.25 -8.02
N ALA A 107 -1.36 23.08 -7.97
CA ALA A 107 -0.79 23.68 -9.15
C ALA A 107 -0.65 22.56 -10.18
N SER A 108 -1.15 22.79 -11.39
CA SER A 108 -1.07 21.76 -12.43
C SER A 108 0.40 21.35 -12.58
N VAL A 109 0.67 20.11 -12.99
CA VAL A 109 2.06 19.65 -13.20
C VAL A 109 2.80 20.67 -14.06
N ALA A 110 2.16 21.20 -15.10
CA ALA A 110 2.69 22.28 -15.94
C ALA A 110 3.04 23.58 -15.19
N GLU A 111 2.22 24.01 -14.24
CA GLU A 111 2.46 25.23 -13.43
C GLU A 111 3.60 25.02 -12.42
N ALA A 112 3.75 23.81 -11.89
CA ALA A 112 4.85 23.45 -11.01
C ALA A 112 6.20 23.33 -11.75
N THR A 113 6.19 22.92 -13.03
CA THR A 113 7.42 22.81 -13.85
C THR A 113 7.75 24.06 -14.66
N ALA A 114 6.84 25.02 -14.81
CA ALA A 114 7.06 26.25 -15.58
C ALA A 114 8.25 27.12 -15.14
N PRO A 115 8.61 27.22 -13.84
CA PRO A 115 9.76 28.02 -13.41
C PRO A 115 11.11 27.27 -13.54
N LEU A 116 11.10 25.97 -13.83
CA LEU A 116 12.33 25.16 -13.91
C LEU A 116 12.88 25.23 -15.33
N GLU A 117 14.14 25.64 -15.46
CA GLU A 117 14.83 25.58 -16.75
C GLU A 117 15.04 24.12 -17.16
N PRO A 118 14.72 23.74 -18.42
CA PRO A 118 14.99 22.40 -18.91
C PRO A 118 16.50 22.21 -19.00
N VAL A 119 17.03 21.35 -18.14
CA VAL A 119 18.45 20.98 -18.15
C VAL A 119 18.76 20.20 -19.41
N GLY A 120 19.75 20.67 -20.19
CA GLY A 120 20.20 20.02 -21.40
C GLY A 120 20.73 18.61 -21.10
N ASN A 121 20.47 17.67 -22.02
CA ASN A 121 20.78 16.23 -21.92
C ASN A 121 22.29 15.88 -21.92
N GLY A 122 23.17 16.74 -21.39
CA GLY A 122 24.61 16.56 -21.46
C GLY A 122 25.30 16.29 -20.13
N GLU A 123 24.82 16.84 -19.02
CA GLU A 123 25.63 16.92 -17.79
C GLU A 123 24.79 16.60 -16.54
N SER A 124 25.33 15.70 -15.71
CA SER A 124 24.68 15.19 -14.51
C SER A 124 24.65 16.27 -13.41
N LEU A 125 23.47 16.82 -13.13
CA LEU A 125 23.21 17.73 -11.99
C LEU A 125 23.68 17.18 -10.63
N VAL A 126 23.77 15.85 -10.54
CA VAL A 126 24.22 15.14 -9.34
C VAL A 126 25.71 15.41 -9.10
N GLU A 127 26.50 15.62 -10.16
CA GLU A 127 27.94 15.86 -10.08
C GLU A 127 28.27 17.31 -9.72
N GLU A 128 27.48 18.28 -10.17
CA GLU A 128 27.68 19.70 -9.83
C GLU A 128 27.18 20.04 -8.42
N ALA A 129 26.01 19.52 -8.02
CA ALA A 129 25.45 19.75 -6.69
C ALA A 129 26.31 19.09 -5.59
N THR A 130 26.85 17.90 -5.85
CA THR A 130 27.76 17.22 -4.90
C THR A 130 29.13 17.89 -4.84
N ARG A 131 29.61 18.51 -5.91
CA ARG A 131 30.87 19.28 -5.91
C ARG A 131 30.74 20.56 -5.09
N HIS A 132 29.67 21.33 -5.29
CA HIS A 132 29.42 22.55 -4.51
C HIS A 132 29.13 22.27 -3.03
N GLN A 133 28.44 21.18 -2.69
CA GLN A 133 28.22 20.78 -1.30
C GLN A 133 29.51 20.30 -0.63
N ARG A 134 30.34 19.50 -1.34
CA ARG A 134 31.64 19.05 -0.81
C ARG A 134 32.65 20.19 -0.65
N GLU A 135 32.70 21.14 -1.57
CA GLU A 135 33.58 22.32 -1.46
C GLU A 135 33.16 23.24 -0.29
N ALA A 136 31.86 23.39 -0.05
CA ALA A 136 31.36 24.16 1.10
C ALA A 136 31.64 23.45 2.44
N GLU A 137 31.44 22.13 2.52
CA GLU A 137 31.67 21.33 3.74
C GLU A 137 33.18 21.12 4.05
N MET A 138 34.06 21.07 3.03
CA MET A 138 35.50 20.89 3.24
C MET A 138 36.23 22.16 3.72
N VAL A 139 35.71 23.36 3.44
CA VAL A 139 36.30 24.63 3.93
C VAL A 139 35.91 24.91 5.39
N GLU A 140 34.75 24.42 5.85
CA GLU A 140 34.29 24.64 7.22
C GLU A 140 34.96 23.72 8.26
N ALA A 141 35.49 22.56 7.83
CA ALA A 141 36.01 21.53 8.74
C ALA A 141 37.51 21.65 9.09
N GLY A 142 38.33 22.36 8.30
CA GLY A 142 39.75 22.62 8.64
C GLY A 142 40.64 21.39 8.88
N ILE A 143 40.44 20.30 8.14
CA ILE A 143 41.17 19.02 8.33
C ILE A 143 42.23 18.84 7.22
N ASP A 144 43.47 18.57 7.66
CA ASP A 144 44.68 18.43 6.85
C ASP A 144 44.72 17.10 6.07
N ILE A 145 45.13 17.15 4.80
CA ILE A 145 44.85 16.16 3.73
C ILE A 145 45.77 14.91 3.75
N SER A 146 46.51 14.66 4.83
CA SER A 146 47.59 13.65 4.82
C SER A 146 47.28 12.30 5.46
N MET A 147 46.09 12.10 6.06
CA MET A 147 45.81 10.91 6.87
C MET A 147 44.38 10.40 6.68
N LEU A 148 44.10 9.62 5.63
CA LEU A 148 43.16 8.48 5.71
C LEU A 148 43.22 7.59 4.46
N PRO A 149 43.06 6.25 4.61
CA PRO A 149 43.34 5.25 3.58
C PRO A 149 42.15 4.98 2.67
N SER A 150 42.48 4.55 1.46
CA SER A 150 41.62 4.04 0.40
C SER A 150 40.93 2.73 0.79
N ASP A 151 39.60 2.75 0.92
CA ASP A 151 38.67 1.70 0.44
C ASP A 151 37.20 2.18 0.54
N PRO A 152 36.36 2.03 -0.51
CA PRO A 152 35.01 2.60 -0.53
C PRO A 152 33.93 1.51 -0.38
N VAL A 153 33.20 1.46 0.73
CA VAL A 153 31.93 0.72 0.75
C VAL A 153 30.90 1.30 1.74
N VAL A 154 29.93 2.00 1.14
CA VAL A 154 28.53 2.20 1.54
C VAL A 154 28.27 3.04 2.80
N ALA A 155 28.31 4.35 2.65
CA ALA A 155 27.58 5.31 3.47
C ALA A 155 26.40 5.90 2.66
N GLY A 156 25.17 5.77 3.18
CA GLY A 156 23.93 6.33 2.62
C GLY A 156 22.78 5.32 2.74
N LEU A 157 21.67 5.56 3.43
CA LEU A 157 20.92 6.80 3.58
C LEU A 157 20.21 6.83 4.95
N GLY A 158 20.57 7.81 5.77
CA GLY A 158 19.72 8.32 6.83
C GLY A 158 18.89 9.47 6.28
N GLY A 159 17.56 9.34 6.37
CA GLY A 159 16.59 10.39 6.12
C GLY A 159 15.52 10.34 7.22
N ASP A 160 15.67 11.27 8.16
CA ASP A 160 14.67 11.79 9.11
C ASP A 160 14.16 10.83 10.21
N ALA A 161 14.41 11.21 11.47
CA ALA A 161 14.10 10.48 12.70
C ALA A 161 12.60 10.28 13.02
N ASN A 162 11.70 10.21 12.03
CA ASN A 162 10.27 9.92 12.26
C ASN A 162 9.49 9.35 11.05
N CYS A 163 10.15 8.74 10.06
CA CYS A 163 9.45 8.09 8.95
C CYS A 163 9.42 6.56 9.16
N PRO A 164 8.26 5.91 9.42
CA PRO A 164 8.19 4.48 9.72
C PRO A 164 8.33 3.55 8.49
N ILE A 165 8.83 4.07 7.36
CA ILE A 165 8.91 3.32 6.10
C ILE A 165 10.35 2.85 5.89
N SER A 166 10.62 1.58 6.18
CA SER A 166 11.90 0.95 5.87
C SER A 166 11.86 0.35 4.45
N VAL A 167 12.72 0.83 3.55
CA VAL A 167 12.92 0.24 2.21
C VAL A 167 14.22 -0.58 2.23
N ARG A 168 14.14 -1.88 1.92
CA ARG A 168 15.31 -2.75 1.79
C ARG A 168 15.60 -2.97 0.31
N THR A 169 16.78 -2.52 -0.14
CA THR A 169 17.27 -2.76 -1.50
C THR A 169 18.08 -4.04 -1.53
N LYS A 170 17.78 -4.94 -2.48
CA LYS A 170 18.62 -6.09 -2.82
C LYS A 170 18.90 -6.03 -4.33
N VAL A 171 20.16 -6.00 -4.69
CA VAL A 171 20.59 -6.14 -6.09
C VAL A 171 20.86 -7.63 -6.31
N HIS A 172 20.19 -8.20 -7.31
CA HIS A 172 20.35 -9.59 -7.71
C HIS A 172 20.93 -9.61 -9.12
N GLU A 173 22.15 -10.13 -9.26
CA GLU A 173 22.72 -10.48 -10.56
C GLU A 173 22.01 -11.76 -11.03
N ALA A 174 21.32 -11.69 -12.17
CA ALA A 174 20.55 -12.80 -12.72
C ALA A 174 21.10 -13.19 -14.09
N GLU A 175 21.42 -14.48 -14.24
CA GLU A 175 21.72 -15.06 -15.55
C GLU A 175 20.42 -15.27 -16.34
N PRO A 176 20.43 -15.11 -17.68
CA PRO A 176 19.27 -15.40 -18.52
C PRO A 176 18.84 -16.86 -18.37
N MET A 177 17.59 -17.09 -17.99
CA MET A 177 17.02 -18.43 -17.78
C MET A 177 15.62 -18.54 -18.38
N SER A 178 15.19 -19.76 -18.69
CA SER A 178 13.84 -19.99 -19.23
C SER A 178 12.76 -19.87 -18.15
N LEU A 179 11.50 -19.70 -18.57
CA LEU A 179 10.35 -19.65 -17.67
C LEU A 179 10.26 -20.88 -16.75
N ASP A 180 10.48 -22.08 -17.30
CA ASP A 180 10.41 -23.34 -16.54
C ASP A 180 11.53 -23.43 -15.50
N GLN A 181 12.73 -22.95 -15.84
CA GLN A 181 13.85 -22.88 -14.90
C GLN A 181 13.56 -21.89 -13.78
N ALA A 182 13.02 -20.70 -14.11
CA ALA A 182 12.62 -19.70 -13.12
C ALA A 182 11.55 -20.23 -12.16
N LEU A 183 10.58 -21.01 -12.66
CA LEU A 183 9.58 -21.69 -11.83
C LEU A 183 10.22 -22.73 -10.88
N ALA A 184 11.14 -23.55 -11.37
CA ALA A 184 11.85 -24.52 -10.54
C ALA A 184 12.66 -23.85 -9.42
N HIS A 185 13.34 -22.73 -9.72
CA HIS A 185 14.07 -21.95 -8.73
C HIS A 185 13.14 -21.27 -7.71
N MET A 186 11.99 -20.76 -8.16
CA MET A 186 10.96 -20.20 -7.27
C MET A 186 10.46 -21.25 -6.27
N GLU A 187 10.18 -22.48 -6.73
CA GLU A 187 9.74 -23.59 -5.87
C GLU A 187 10.84 -24.07 -4.92
N LEU A 188 12.10 -24.12 -5.38
CA LEU A 188 13.25 -24.51 -4.57
C LEU A 188 13.52 -23.52 -3.43
N VAL A 189 13.44 -22.21 -3.74
CA VAL A 189 13.64 -21.14 -2.74
C VAL A 189 12.41 -20.96 -1.86
N GLY A 190 11.23 -21.34 -2.35
CA GLY A 190 9.96 -21.23 -1.61
C GLY A 190 9.46 -19.79 -1.47
N HIS A 191 9.75 -18.92 -2.44
CA HIS A 191 9.25 -17.54 -2.47
C HIS A 191 8.02 -17.40 -3.36
N ASP A 192 7.18 -16.40 -3.06
CA ASP A 192 5.94 -16.14 -3.80
C ASP A 192 6.17 -15.51 -5.18
N PHE A 193 7.35 -14.94 -5.40
CA PHE A 193 7.76 -14.36 -6.67
C PHE A 193 9.25 -14.60 -6.95
N TYR A 194 9.62 -14.61 -8.22
CA TYR A 194 11.00 -14.78 -8.68
C TYR A 194 11.27 -13.85 -9.87
N LEU A 195 12.31 -13.02 -9.74
CA LEU A 195 12.77 -12.09 -10.79
C LEU A 195 13.87 -12.78 -11.60
N TYR A 196 13.75 -12.76 -12.92
CA TYR A 196 14.69 -13.36 -13.84
C TYR A 196 14.79 -12.54 -15.13
N VAL A 197 15.82 -12.80 -15.94
CA VAL A 197 15.89 -12.32 -17.32
C VAL A 197 15.49 -13.49 -18.21
N ASP A 198 14.49 -13.29 -19.04
CA ASP A 198 13.99 -14.35 -19.91
C ASP A 198 14.97 -14.62 -21.06
N ALA A 199 15.36 -15.88 -21.24
CA ALA A 199 16.35 -16.27 -22.24
C ALA A 199 15.85 -16.10 -23.69
N GLU A 200 14.54 -16.18 -23.93
CA GLU A 200 13.98 -16.05 -25.28
C GLU A 200 13.81 -14.59 -25.69
N THR A 201 13.33 -13.75 -24.77
CA THR A 201 12.99 -12.36 -25.07
C THR A 201 14.08 -11.36 -24.65
N GLY A 202 15.03 -11.77 -23.80
CA GLY A 202 16.02 -10.88 -23.18
C GLY A 202 15.42 -9.96 -22.12
N ARG A 203 14.11 -10.03 -21.86
CA ARG A 203 13.41 -9.05 -21.04
C ARG A 203 13.43 -9.43 -19.56
N PRO A 204 13.63 -8.45 -18.65
CA PRO A 204 13.42 -8.67 -17.22
C PRO A 204 11.97 -9.07 -16.97
N SER A 205 11.79 -10.23 -16.34
CA SER A 205 10.49 -10.85 -16.14
C SER A 205 10.35 -11.33 -14.68
N VAL A 206 9.12 -11.34 -14.18
CA VAL A 206 8.79 -11.82 -12.83
C VAL A 206 7.74 -12.91 -12.93
N VAL A 207 8.05 -14.09 -12.39
CA VAL A 207 7.04 -15.14 -12.13
C VAL A 207 6.52 -14.98 -10.72
N TYR A 208 5.22 -15.17 -10.51
CA TYR A 208 4.62 -15.14 -9.17
C TYR A 208 3.45 -16.13 -9.02
N ARG A 209 3.18 -16.50 -7.77
CA ARG A 209 2.10 -17.43 -7.42
C ARG A 209 0.75 -16.71 -7.30
N ARG A 210 -0.30 -17.30 -7.87
CA ARG A 210 -1.71 -16.89 -7.72
C ARG A 210 -2.47 -17.90 -6.86
N HIS A 211 -3.67 -17.54 -6.43
CA HIS A 211 -4.54 -18.44 -5.68
C HIS A 211 -4.94 -19.67 -6.50
N GLY A 212 -5.06 -20.82 -5.83
CA GLY A 212 -5.54 -22.06 -6.46
C GLY A 212 -4.55 -22.72 -7.42
N TRP A 213 -3.26 -22.74 -7.09
CA TRP A 213 -2.20 -23.39 -7.91
C TRP A 213 -2.00 -22.79 -9.30
N SER A 214 -2.39 -21.53 -9.48
CA SER A 214 -2.15 -20.79 -10.72
C SER A 214 -0.85 -19.99 -10.62
N TYR A 215 -0.11 -19.88 -11.73
CA TYR A 215 1.09 -19.04 -11.83
C TYR A 215 0.85 -17.90 -12.83
N GLY A 216 1.48 -16.75 -12.60
CA GLY A 216 1.42 -15.59 -13.50
C GLY A 216 2.81 -15.07 -13.82
N VAL A 217 2.98 -14.48 -15.01
CA VAL A 217 4.23 -13.89 -15.48
C VAL A 217 3.98 -12.42 -15.81
N ILE A 218 4.90 -11.55 -15.40
CA ILE A 218 4.92 -10.12 -15.75
C ILE A 218 6.23 -9.84 -16.47
N HIS A 219 6.15 -9.30 -17.69
CA HIS A 219 7.31 -8.84 -18.45
C HIS A 219 7.47 -7.33 -18.27
N LEU A 220 8.71 -6.87 -18.10
CA LEU A 220 9.05 -5.46 -18.10
C LEU A 220 9.55 -5.05 -19.49
N ASP A 221 8.79 -4.19 -20.16
CA ASP A 221 9.25 -3.56 -21.40
C ASP A 221 10.19 -2.41 -21.05
N THR A 222 11.49 -2.68 -21.07
CA THR A 222 12.52 -1.64 -20.98
C THR A 222 12.82 -1.11 -22.38
N PRO A 223 12.50 0.16 -22.69
CA PRO A 223 12.76 0.75 -24.02
C PRO A 223 14.26 0.93 -24.33
N ALA A 224 15.16 0.51 -23.44
CA ALA A 224 16.60 0.66 -23.60
C ALA A 224 17.22 -0.38 -24.57
N GLU A 225 16.58 -1.53 -24.81
CA GLU A 225 17.14 -2.58 -25.68
C GLU A 225 16.81 -2.43 -27.17
N ASP A 226 15.74 -1.70 -27.52
CA ASP A 226 15.44 -1.35 -28.93
C ASP A 226 16.52 -0.43 -29.54
N ALA A 227 17.34 0.23 -28.70
CA ALA A 227 18.48 1.03 -29.16
C ALA A 227 19.75 0.19 -29.46
N ALA A 228 19.87 -1.03 -28.92
CA ALA A 228 21.06 -1.87 -29.07
C ALA A 228 20.96 -2.81 -30.29
N SER A 229 19.77 -3.28 -30.66
CA SER A 229 19.57 -4.13 -31.84
C SER A 229 19.62 -3.38 -33.17
N GLY A 230 19.42 -2.04 -33.16
CA GLY A 230 19.42 -1.18 -34.35
C GLY A 230 20.79 -0.82 -34.93
N LYS A 231 21.92 -1.22 -34.32
CA LYS A 231 23.29 -0.88 -34.80
C LYS A 231 24.01 -1.98 -35.58
N ALA A 232 23.43 -3.18 -35.71
CA ALA A 232 24.11 -4.30 -36.40
C ALA A 232 23.81 -4.41 -37.92
N ALA A 233 22.86 -3.63 -38.46
CA ALA A 233 22.40 -3.78 -39.86
C ALA A 233 23.04 -2.82 -40.88
N ALA A 234 24.04 -2.01 -40.49
CA ALA A 234 24.63 -0.99 -41.37
C ALA A 234 26.18 -1.05 -41.41
N THR A 235 26.75 -2.22 -41.63
CA THR A 235 28.16 -2.39 -42.07
C THR A 235 28.33 -3.74 -42.76
N ASP A 236 27.77 -3.90 -43.96
CA ASP A 236 28.35 -4.79 -44.98
C ASP A 236 27.78 -4.43 -46.37
N ALA A 237 28.32 -3.38 -46.97
CA ALA A 237 28.16 -3.04 -48.39
C ALA A 237 29.24 -2.02 -48.78
N ALA A 238 30.44 -2.50 -49.06
CA ALA A 238 31.46 -1.82 -49.86
C ALA A 238 32.37 -2.86 -50.52
#